data_AF-A0A9D6L6C0-F1
#
_entry.id   AF-A0A9D6L6C0-F1
#
_cell.length_a   1.000
_cell.length_b   1.000
_cell.length_c   1.000
_cell.angle_alpha   90.00
_cell.angle_beta   90.00
_cell.angle_gamma   90.00
#
_symmetry.space_group_name_H-M   'P 1'
#
loop_
_entity.id
_entity.type
_entity.pdbx_description
1 polymer ?
#
loop_
_entity_poly.entity_id
_entity_poly.type
_entity_poly.pdbx_seq_one_letter_code
_entity_poly.pdbx_strand_id
1 'polypeptide(L)'
;ARPAPCAVDLVFFGGEDQGRATHPEEFSLGARGYAARLGERRPAAAFLFDMVGDKDLDIHPERNSVERAANLVAMVNDAARATGAHGFMSAPRHTLTDDHIPLLDAGLPTVDIIDFDYDAWHTHRDLPDQVSAASLAEVARVAAWLIYQSPIARSH
;
A
#
# COMPACT_ATOMS: atom_id res chain seq x y z
N ALA A 1 12.23 9.22 -20.20
CA ALA A 1 11.32 8.21 -19.62
C ALA A 1 10.09 8.11 -20.52
N ARG A 2 9.50 6.90 -20.67
CA ARG A 2 8.23 6.72 -21.37
C ARG A 2 7.09 7.15 -20.43
N PRO A 3 6.06 7.88 -20.89
CA PRO A 3 4.92 8.21 -20.03
C PRO A 3 4.21 6.94 -19.57
N ALA A 4 3.58 7.00 -18.39
CA ALA A 4 2.74 5.92 -17.89
C ALA A 4 1.60 5.64 -18.89
N PRO A 5 1.24 4.36 -19.10
CA PRO A 5 0.17 4.00 -20.04
C PRO A 5 -1.22 4.37 -19.53
N CYS A 6 -1.37 4.62 -18.23
CA CYS A 6 -2.60 5.08 -17.59
C CYS A 6 -2.35 6.36 -16.77
N ALA A 7 -3.44 7.05 -16.40
CA ALA A 7 -3.37 8.13 -15.44
C ALA A 7 -3.03 7.58 -14.04
N VAL A 8 -2.15 8.26 -13.33
CA VAL A 8 -1.70 7.88 -11.98
C VAL A 8 -1.86 9.09 -11.07
N ASP A 9 -2.60 8.91 -9.98
CA ASP A 9 -2.73 9.88 -8.92
C ASP A 9 -1.79 9.48 -7.77
N LEU A 10 -0.92 10.39 -7.33
CA LEU A 10 -0.16 10.24 -6.10
C LEU A 10 -0.87 11.04 -5.00
N VAL A 11 -1.33 10.34 -3.96
CA VAL A 11 -2.10 10.93 -2.87
C VAL A 11 -1.33 10.71 -1.57
N PHE A 12 -1.09 11.78 -0.83
CA PHE A 12 -0.44 11.76 0.48
C PHE A 12 -1.49 12.16 1.52
N PHE A 13 -1.90 11.21 2.36
CA PHE A 13 -2.90 11.46 3.39
C PHE A 13 -2.27 12.15 4.60
N GLY A 14 -3.02 13.07 5.22
CA GLY A 14 -2.63 13.70 6.47
C GLY A 14 -3.52 13.21 7.61
N GLY A 15 -2.97 13.16 8.83
CA GLY A 15 -3.73 12.74 10.02
C GLY A 15 -4.06 11.25 10.04
N GLU A 16 -3.20 10.42 9.46
CA GLU A 16 -3.28 8.95 9.58
C GLU A 16 -2.90 8.54 11.02
N ASP A 17 -1.64 8.74 11.42
CA ASP A 17 -1.11 8.33 12.74
C ASP A 17 -1.34 9.33 13.91
N GLN A 18 -2.46 10.06 13.90
CA GLN A 18 -2.79 11.03 14.97
C GLN A 18 -3.79 10.48 16.00
N GLY A 19 -4.23 9.24 15.80
CA GLY A 19 -5.24 8.60 16.63
C GLY A 19 -4.70 8.11 17.96
N ARG A 20 -5.62 7.71 18.84
CA ARG A 20 -5.30 7.04 20.09
C ARG A 20 -5.62 5.57 19.93
N ALA A 21 -4.78 4.68 20.47
CA ALA A 21 -5.02 3.23 20.40
C ALA A 21 -6.39 2.78 20.95
N THR A 22 -6.99 3.56 21.85
CA THR A 22 -8.34 3.32 22.40
C THR A 22 -9.49 3.85 21.53
N HIS A 23 -9.20 4.61 20.48
CA HIS A 23 -10.14 5.28 19.58
C HIS A 23 -9.70 5.10 18.11
N PRO A 24 -9.86 3.90 17.52
CA PRO A 24 -9.43 3.59 16.16
C PRO A 24 -10.04 4.52 15.07
N GLU A 25 -11.19 5.13 15.36
CA GLU A 25 -11.86 6.11 14.49
C GLU A 25 -11.08 7.41 14.30
N GLU A 26 -10.11 7.69 15.18
CA GLU A 26 -9.26 8.89 15.12
C GLU A 26 -8.07 8.74 14.18
N PHE A 27 -7.79 7.53 13.69
CA PHE A 27 -6.80 7.27 12.65
C PHE A 27 -7.40 7.46 11.25
N SER A 28 -6.51 7.58 10.26
CA SER A 28 -6.83 7.62 8.82
C SER A 28 -7.75 8.79 8.43
N LEU A 29 -7.65 9.94 9.11
CA LEU A 29 -8.57 11.07 8.92
C LEU A 29 -8.50 11.62 7.48
N GLY A 30 -7.30 11.67 6.91
CA GLY A 30 -7.05 12.07 5.53
C GLY A 30 -7.72 11.13 4.52
N ALA A 31 -7.52 9.83 4.66
CA ALA A 31 -8.14 8.84 3.78
C ALA A 31 -9.66 8.83 3.92
N ARG A 32 -10.22 8.96 5.13
CA ARG A 32 -11.67 9.14 5.34
C ARG A 32 -12.21 10.36 4.60
N GLY A 33 -11.50 11.48 4.71
CA GLY A 33 -11.85 12.71 4.01
C GLY A 33 -11.81 12.57 2.49
N TYR A 34 -10.81 11.88 1.96
CA TYR A 34 -10.68 11.60 0.53
C TYR A 34 -11.77 10.63 0.05
N ALA A 35 -12.00 9.53 0.77
CA ALA A 35 -13.03 8.54 0.49
C ALA A 35 -14.43 9.16 0.39
N ALA A 36 -14.78 10.06 1.32
CA ALA A 36 -16.06 10.77 1.32
C ALA A 36 -16.26 11.72 0.13
N ARG A 37 -15.19 12.03 -0.62
CA ARG A 37 -15.20 12.93 -1.79
C ARG A 37 -14.94 12.19 -3.10
N LEU A 38 -14.82 10.86 -3.07
CA LEU A 38 -14.69 10.05 -4.28
C LEU A 38 -15.91 10.26 -5.17
N GLY A 39 -15.69 10.91 -6.31
CA GLY A 39 -16.72 11.15 -7.32
C GLY A 39 -16.71 10.12 -8.43
N GLU A 40 -17.43 10.42 -9.50
CA GLU A 40 -17.52 9.55 -10.69
C GLU A 40 -16.16 9.36 -11.40
N ARG A 41 -15.26 10.34 -11.30
CA ARG A 41 -13.89 10.28 -11.84
C ARG A 41 -12.89 9.72 -10.82
N ARG A 42 -13.20 8.57 -10.23
CA ARG A 42 -12.32 7.86 -9.28
C ARG A 42 -11.33 6.93 -9.99
N PRO A 43 -10.16 6.63 -9.39
CA PRO A 43 -9.26 5.62 -9.92
C PRO A 43 -9.90 4.22 -9.92
N ALA A 44 -9.41 3.33 -10.78
CA ALA A 44 -9.90 1.95 -10.87
C ALA A 44 -9.40 1.06 -9.73
N ALA A 45 -8.25 1.40 -9.15
CA ALA A 45 -7.58 0.69 -8.07
C ALA A 45 -6.64 1.66 -7.32
N ALA A 46 -6.32 1.34 -6.08
CA ALA A 46 -5.29 2.01 -5.30
C ALA A 46 -4.34 1.00 -4.65
N PHE A 47 -3.10 1.42 -4.43
CA PHE A 47 -2.07 0.67 -3.72
C PHE A 47 -1.50 1.62 -2.67
N LEU A 48 -1.80 1.34 -1.40
CA LEU A 48 -1.26 2.04 -0.25
C LEU A 48 0.14 1.47 0.04
N PHE A 49 1.08 2.34 0.38
CA PHE A 49 2.42 1.95 0.79
C PHE A 49 2.66 2.54 2.17
N ASP A 50 2.83 1.68 3.17
CA ASP A 50 3.14 2.08 4.54
C ASP A 50 4.33 1.27 5.08
N MET A 51 5.21 1.91 5.85
CA MET A 51 6.38 1.27 6.48
C MET A 51 7.29 0.44 5.54
N VAL A 52 7.30 0.72 4.23
CA VAL A 52 8.00 -0.08 3.20
C VAL A 52 9.53 0.12 3.12
N GLY A 53 10.11 0.70 4.17
CA GLY A 53 11.51 1.13 4.21
C GLY A 53 12.46 0.19 4.92
N ASP A 54 11.96 -0.79 5.68
CA ASP A 54 12.77 -1.60 6.59
C ASP A 54 13.94 -2.30 5.87
N LYS A 55 15.08 -2.41 6.56
CA LYS A 55 16.25 -3.18 6.09
C LYS A 55 15.93 -4.65 5.90
N ASP A 56 15.13 -5.21 6.79
CA ASP A 56 14.75 -6.62 6.80
C ASP A 56 13.33 -6.80 6.28
N LEU A 57 13.03 -6.16 5.13
CA LEU A 57 11.70 -6.04 4.54
C LEU A 57 10.92 -7.38 4.46
N ASP A 58 9.76 -7.44 5.14
CA ASP A 58 8.90 -8.63 5.24
C ASP A 58 7.41 -8.30 4.98
N ILE A 59 7.10 -7.90 3.74
CA ILE A 59 5.74 -7.52 3.33
C ILE A 59 4.88 -8.76 3.07
N HIS A 60 3.86 -8.96 3.89
CA HIS A 60 2.86 -10.00 3.72
C HIS A 60 1.56 -9.44 3.11
N PRO A 61 0.77 -10.26 2.36
CA PRO A 61 -0.57 -9.88 1.97
C PRO A 61 -1.46 -9.63 3.20
N GLU A 62 -1.86 -8.37 3.39
CA GLU A 62 -2.73 -7.96 4.50
C GLU A 62 -4.15 -8.56 4.36
N ARG A 63 -4.76 -9.01 5.46
CA ARG A 63 -5.99 -9.82 5.40
C ARG A 63 -7.20 -9.06 4.87
N ASN A 64 -7.42 -7.79 5.23
CA ASN A 64 -8.52 -7.01 4.64
C ASN A 64 -8.31 -6.83 3.12
N SER A 65 -7.08 -6.62 2.69
CA SER A 65 -6.70 -6.52 1.27
C SER A 65 -6.96 -7.83 0.53
N VAL A 66 -6.60 -8.97 1.13
CA VAL A 66 -6.88 -10.31 0.58
C VAL A 66 -8.39 -10.55 0.47
N GLU A 67 -9.15 -10.21 1.51
CA GLU A 67 -10.60 -10.47 1.56
C GLU A 67 -11.38 -9.57 0.60
N ARG A 68 -10.97 -8.31 0.42
CA ARG A 68 -11.75 -7.28 -0.26
C ARG A 68 -11.19 -6.86 -1.62
N ALA A 69 -9.93 -7.18 -1.91
CA ALA A 69 -9.22 -6.80 -3.13
C ALA A 69 -8.26 -7.91 -3.63
N ALA A 70 -8.66 -9.18 -3.51
CA ALA A 70 -7.84 -10.35 -3.88
C ALA A 70 -7.19 -10.27 -5.28
N ASN A 71 -7.89 -9.67 -6.26
CA ASN A 71 -7.38 -9.47 -7.61
C ASN A 71 -6.18 -8.51 -7.64
N LEU A 72 -6.20 -7.45 -6.82
CA LEU A 72 -5.08 -6.51 -6.70
C LEU A 72 -3.93 -7.14 -5.91
N VAL A 73 -4.21 -7.91 -4.85
CA VAL A 73 -3.19 -8.67 -4.13
C VAL A 73 -2.46 -9.63 -5.07
N ALA A 74 -3.20 -10.35 -5.94
CA ALA A 74 -2.60 -11.19 -6.96
C ALA A 74 -1.69 -10.40 -7.90
N MET A 75 -2.07 -9.17 -8.29
CA MET A 75 -1.21 -8.30 -9.11
C MET A 75 0.07 -7.88 -8.37
N VAL A 76 0.01 -7.58 -7.07
CA VAL A 76 1.20 -7.29 -6.26
C VAL A 76 2.12 -8.50 -6.21
N ASN A 77 1.57 -9.70 -5.99
CA ASN A 77 2.34 -10.94 -6.00
C ASN A 77 2.97 -11.24 -7.38
N ASP A 78 2.25 -10.96 -8.46
CA ASP A 78 2.77 -11.10 -9.82
C ASP A 78 3.90 -10.10 -10.09
N ALA A 79 3.74 -8.85 -9.64
CA ALA A 79 4.74 -7.80 -9.73
C ALA A 79 6.02 -8.16 -8.96
N ALA A 80 5.88 -8.68 -7.73
CA ALA A 80 6.98 -9.16 -6.92
C ALA A 80 7.77 -10.27 -7.64
N ARG A 81 7.06 -11.30 -8.15
CA ARG A 81 7.71 -12.38 -8.92
C ARG A 81 8.38 -11.88 -10.20
N ALA A 82 7.74 -10.97 -10.94
CA ALA A 82 8.27 -10.45 -12.20
C ALA A 82 9.50 -9.55 -12.01
N THR A 83 9.62 -8.89 -10.86
CA THR A 83 10.72 -7.98 -10.54
C THR A 83 11.83 -8.64 -9.71
N GLY A 84 11.65 -9.90 -9.32
CA GLY A 84 12.58 -10.61 -8.43
C GLY A 84 12.61 -10.03 -7.02
N ALA A 85 11.50 -9.45 -6.56
CA ALA A 85 11.39 -8.94 -5.20
C ALA A 85 11.40 -10.11 -4.19
N HIS A 86 12.20 -9.98 -3.14
CA HIS A 86 12.40 -10.99 -2.11
C HIS A 86 11.67 -10.66 -0.81
N GLY A 87 11.46 -9.39 -0.49
CA GLY A 87 10.75 -8.92 0.70
C GLY A 87 9.22 -8.97 0.58
N PHE A 88 8.69 -9.65 -0.43
CA PHE A 88 7.25 -9.84 -0.63
C PHE A 88 6.89 -11.32 -0.45
N MET A 89 6.15 -11.61 0.61
CA MET A 89 5.75 -12.96 1.00
C MET A 89 4.46 -13.40 0.32
N SER A 90 4.24 -14.71 0.21
CA SER A 90 3.02 -15.26 -0.40
C SER A 90 1.91 -15.58 0.59
N ALA A 91 2.25 -15.78 1.87
CA ALA A 91 1.30 -16.18 2.90
C ALA A 91 0.64 -14.95 3.54
N PRO A 92 -0.70 -14.85 3.58
CA PRO A 92 -1.38 -13.72 4.22
C PRO A 92 -1.09 -13.59 5.72
N ARG A 93 -0.93 -12.37 6.20
CA ARG A 93 -0.67 -12.05 7.61
C ARG A 93 -1.30 -10.72 7.99
N HIS A 94 -1.58 -10.56 9.29
CA HIS A 94 -2.13 -9.36 9.92
C HIS A 94 -3.51 -8.92 9.41
N THR A 95 -4.33 -8.37 10.30
CA THR A 95 -5.59 -7.69 9.93
C THR A 95 -5.45 -6.28 10.46
N LEU A 96 -5.28 -5.31 9.57
CA LEU A 96 -4.87 -3.96 9.94
C LEU A 96 -5.96 -2.94 9.66
N THR A 97 -6.07 -1.93 10.52
CA THR A 97 -6.83 -0.73 10.23
C THR A 97 -5.84 0.32 9.76
N ASP A 98 -5.94 0.69 8.48
CA ASP A 98 -5.07 1.67 7.84
C ASP A 98 -5.90 2.43 6.76
N ASP A 99 -5.28 3.38 6.06
CA ASP A 99 -5.87 4.27 5.06
C ASP A 99 -6.55 3.52 3.91
N HIS A 100 -6.27 2.23 3.68
CA HIS A 100 -6.99 1.42 2.71
C HIS A 100 -8.42 1.10 3.13
N ILE A 101 -8.72 1.02 4.44
CA ILE A 101 -10.05 0.63 4.93
C ILE A 101 -11.12 1.65 4.51
N PRO A 102 -10.96 2.98 4.74
CA PRO A 102 -11.94 3.96 4.27
C PRO A 102 -12.15 3.94 2.75
N LEU A 103 -11.09 3.67 1.98
CA LEU A 103 -11.17 3.59 0.52
C LEU A 103 -11.94 2.35 0.06
N LEU A 104 -11.66 1.20 0.67
CA LEU A 104 -12.41 -0.04 0.45
C LEU A 104 -13.88 0.13 0.83
N ASP A 105 -14.19 0.84 1.93
CA ASP A 105 -15.57 1.11 2.37
C ASP A 105 -16.33 2.02 1.39
N ALA A 106 -15.63 2.95 0.73
CA ALA A 106 -16.17 3.75 -0.36
C ALA A 106 -16.21 3.01 -1.71
N GLY A 107 -15.86 1.72 -1.73
CA GLY A 107 -15.89 0.87 -2.91
C GLY A 107 -14.78 1.15 -3.93
N LEU A 108 -13.66 1.74 -3.49
CA LEU A 108 -12.41 1.80 -4.26
C LEU A 108 -11.52 0.60 -3.89
N PRO A 109 -11.32 -0.38 -4.80
CA PRO A 109 -10.44 -1.51 -4.54
C PRO A 109 -9.03 -1.01 -4.19
N THR A 110 -8.57 -1.32 -2.97
CA THR A 110 -7.31 -0.84 -2.44
C THR A 110 -6.57 -1.98 -1.75
N VAL A 111 -5.25 -2.06 -1.95
CA VAL A 111 -4.38 -2.99 -1.23
C VAL A 111 -3.41 -2.21 -0.38
N ASP A 112 -3.21 -2.69 0.83
CA ASP A 112 -2.17 -2.24 1.75
C ASP A 112 -0.87 -3.05 1.53
N ILE A 113 0.21 -2.34 1.24
CA ILE A 113 1.56 -2.85 1.05
C ILE A 113 2.38 -2.34 2.23
N ILE A 114 2.41 -3.15 3.28
CA ILE A 114 2.99 -2.80 4.58
C ILE A 114 3.90 -3.89 5.12
N ASP A 115 5.01 -3.45 5.71
CA ASP A 115 5.83 -4.28 6.59
C ASP A 115 5.44 -3.99 8.05
N PHE A 116 4.63 -4.86 8.63
CA PHE A 116 4.10 -4.66 9.98
C PHE A 116 4.93 -5.34 11.07
N ASP A 117 5.81 -6.28 10.72
CA ASP A 117 6.71 -6.93 11.68
C ASP A 117 7.99 -6.09 11.86
N TYR A 118 7.81 -4.80 12.20
CA TYR A 118 8.87 -3.79 12.30
C TYR A 118 9.09 -3.30 13.73
N ASP A 119 10.20 -3.70 14.34
CA ASP A 119 10.53 -3.43 15.75
C ASP A 119 10.71 -1.94 16.12
N ALA A 120 10.93 -1.07 15.14
CA ALA A 120 11.11 0.37 15.38
C ALA A 120 9.77 1.12 15.42
N TRP A 121 8.66 0.50 14.99
CA TRP A 121 7.33 1.10 14.91
C TRP A 121 6.90 1.75 16.22
N HIS A 122 6.40 2.99 16.14
CA HIS A 122 5.98 3.80 17.30
C HIS A 122 7.05 3.96 18.39
N THR A 123 8.33 3.90 18.02
CA THR A 123 9.46 4.16 18.93
C THR A 123 10.31 5.32 18.44
N HIS A 124 11.13 5.88 19.33
CA HIS A 124 12.14 6.90 18.97
C HIS A 124 13.27 6.35 18.08
N ARG A 125 13.26 5.05 17.75
CA ARG A 125 14.23 4.41 16.88
C ARG A 125 13.77 4.35 15.42
N ASP A 126 12.52 4.71 15.12
CA ASP A 126 12.06 4.83 13.74
C ASP A 126 12.71 6.07 13.09
N LEU A 127 13.90 5.83 12.55
CA LEU A 127 14.82 6.84 12.05
C LEU A 127 15.38 6.38 10.71
N PRO A 128 15.97 7.28 9.91
CA PRO A 128 16.55 6.92 8.60
C PRO A 128 17.61 5.82 8.66
N ASP A 129 18.21 5.59 9.83
CA ASP A 129 19.16 4.50 10.01
C ASP A 129 18.51 3.12 9.98
N GLN A 130 17.18 2.99 10.19
CA GLN A 130 16.39 1.76 10.00
C GLN A 130 16.00 1.53 8.54
N VAL A 131 16.19 2.52 7.67
CA VAL A 131 15.73 2.46 6.28
C VAL A 131 16.81 1.93 5.35
N SER A 132 16.42 1.08 4.40
CA SER A 132 17.29 0.55 3.35
C SER A 132 16.93 1.08 1.98
N ALA A 133 17.93 1.66 1.30
CA ALA A 133 17.80 2.04 -0.10
C ALA A 133 17.52 0.83 -1.02
N ALA A 134 17.97 -0.37 -0.63
CA ALA A 134 17.71 -1.58 -1.39
C ALA A 134 16.23 -1.99 -1.29
N SER A 135 15.65 -1.91 -0.10
CA SER A 135 14.22 -2.20 0.16
C SER A 135 13.32 -1.21 -0.57
N LEU A 136 13.60 0.09 -0.45
CA LEU A 136 12.88 1.12 -1.19
C LEU A 136 13.00 0.93 -2.72
N ALA A 137 14.18 0.56 -3.22
CA ALA A 137 14.37 0.28 -4.64
C ALA A 137 13.58 -0.95 -5.09
N GLU A 138 13.42 -1.96 -4.24
CA GLU A 138 12.62 -3.14 -4.51
C GLU A 138 11.14 -2.82 -4.61
N VAL A 139 10.60 -2.12 -3.61
CA VAL A 139 9.20 -1.66 -3.58
C VAL A 139 8.92 -0.75 -4.78
N ALA A 140 9.86 0.13 -5.13
CA ALA A 140 9.74 0.98 -6.32
C ALA A 140 9.68 0.19 -7.63
N ARG A 141 10.42 -0.92 -7.76
CA ARG A 141 10.33 -1.82 -8.94
C ARG A 141 8.96 -2.48 -9.02
N VAL A 142 8.42 -2.95 -7.89
CA VAL A 142 7.06 -3.51 -7.80
C VAL A 142 6.02 -2.47 -8.20
N ALA A 143 6.06 -1.27 -7.63
CA ALA A 143 5.17 -0.16 -7.97
C ALA A 143 5.25 0.22 -9.46
N ALA A 144 6.47 0.30 -10.02
CA ALA A 144 6.65 0.56 -11.44
C ALA A 144 6.06 -0.55 -12.31
N TRP A 145 6.21 -1.82 -11.92
CA TRP A 145 5.58 -2.91 -12.65
C TRP A 145 4.05 -2.79 -12.62
N LEU A 146 3.46 -2.45 -11.47
CA LEU A 146 2.01 -2.24 -11.34
C LEU A 146 1.52 -1.13 -12.28
N ILE A 147 2.26 -0.03 -12.42
CA ILE A 147 1.88 1.10 -13.28
C ILE A 147 2.08 0.81 -14.77
N TYR A 148 3.16 0.11 -15.15
CA TYR A 148 3.55 -0.01 -16.57
C TYR A 148 3.21 -1.36 -17.19
N GLN A 149 3.02 -2.41 -16.39
CA GLN A 149 2.95 -3.80 -16.86
C GLN A 149 1.76 -4.59 -16.28
N SER A 150 0.97 -4.02 -15.37
CA SER A 150 -0.20 -4.72 -14.85
C SER A 150 -1.31 -4.85 -15.91
N PRO A 151 -2.29 -5.74 -15.71
CA PRO A 151 -3.50 -5.76 -16.52
C PRO A 151 -4.25 -4.41 -16.51
N ILE A 152 -4.25 -3.68 -15.38
CA ILE A 152 -4.90 -2.37 -15.26
C ILE A 152 -4.24 -1.36 -16.21
N ALA A 153 -2.92 -1.39 -16.29
CA ALA A 153 -2.13 -0.54 -17.19
C ALA A 153 -2.40 -0.79 -18.68
N ARG A 154 -2.83 -2.01 -19.04
CA ARG A 154 -3.11 -2.41 -20.44
C ARG A 154 -4.58 -2.28 -20.85
N SER A 155 -5.45 -1.98 -19.90
CA SER A 155 -6.90 -1.92 -20.12
C SER A 155 -7.39 -0.57 -20.70
N HIS A 156 -6.46 0.37 -20.91
CA HIS A 156 -6.73 1.73 -21.38
C HIS A 156 -5.81 2.12 -22.54
#